data_AF-A0A378A9B9-F1
#
_entry.id   AF-A0A378A9B9-F1
#
_cell.length_a   1.000
_cell.length_b   1.000
_cell.length_c   1.000
_cell.angle_alpha   90.00
_cell.angle_beta   90.00
_cell.angle_gamma   90.00
#
_symmetry.space_group_name_H-M   'P 1'
#
loop_
_entity.id
_entity.type
_entity.pdbx_description
1 polymer ?
#
loop_
_entity_poly.entity_id
_entity_poly.type
_entity_poly.pdbx_seq_one_letter_code
_entity_poly.pdbx_strand_id
1 'polypeptide(L)'
;MPVILVADIDRGGVFAAIYGTLALLQPQERARVKGVIINKFRGDVALLRSGIEQIEALTGVPVLGVMPWLDVDLEDEDGVALQAGKYHRTDRRDIDIAVVHLPHIANFTDFNALAAQPDVRVRYVRDPQALADADLVILPGSKNTLGDLCWLRESGMAHAVEQARQRKVPLLGICGGYQMLGETIIDEVESGLGAQPGLGC
;
A
#
# COMPACT_ATOMS: atom_id res chain seq x y z
N MET A 1 -1.62 0.22 30.80
CA MET A 1 -2.58 -0.19 29.75
C MET A 1 -2.31 -1.65 29.40
N PRO A 2 -3.33 -2.52 29.39
CA PRO A 2 -3.17 -3.93 28.98
C PRO A 2 -2.88 -4.03 27.48
N VAL A 3 -2.17 -5.10 27.08
CA VAL A 3 -1.76 -5.37 25.69
C VAL A 3 -2.12 -6.80 25.31
N ILE A 4 -2.51 -7.01 24.06
CA ILE A 4 -2.65 -8.33 23.43
C ILE A 4 -1.56 -8.47 22.38
N LEU A 5 -0.83 -9.59 22.42
CA LEU A 5 0.17 -9.91 21.40
C LEU A 5 -0.51 -10.66 20.26
N VAL A 6 -0.33 -10.22 19.02
CA VAL A 6 -0.82 -10.94 17.83
C VAL A 6 0.37 -11.57 17.11
N ALA A 7 0.37 -12.89 16.97
CA ALA A 7 1.47 -13.66 16.40
C ALA A 7 1.06 -14.27 15.05
N ASP A 8 1.85 -14.02 14.00
CA ASP A 8 1.62 -14.52 12.64
C ASP A 8 2.15 -15.96 12.49
N ILE A 9 1.27 -16.95 12.27
CA ILE A 9 1.68 -18.34 12.08
C ILE A 9 2.10 -18.69 10.64
N ASP A 10 1.70 -17.89 9.66
CA ASP A 10 1.95 -18.15 8.23
C ASP A 10 3.45 -18.10 7.91
N ARG A 11 4.21 -17.30 8.68
CA ARG A 11 5.67 -17.21 8.59
C ARG A 11 6.42 -18.40 9.21
N GLY A 12 5.71 -19.32 9.86
CA GLY A 12 6.29 -20.44 10.60
C GLY A 12 6.95 -20.02 11.93
N GLY A 13 7.19 -21.00 12.81
CA GLY A 13 7.90 -20.77 14.08
C GLY A 13 7.14 -19.94 15.12
N VAL A 14 5.81 -19.83 15.02
CA VAL A 14 4.99 -18.92 15.84
C VAL A 14 5.21 -19.07 17.35
N PHE A 15 5.34 -20.31 17.85
CA PHE A 15 5.53 -20.56 19.28
C PHE A 15 6.89 -20.06 19.78
N ALA A 16 7.93 -20.24 18.97
CA ALA A 16 9.25 -19.71 19.28
C ALA A 16 9.25 -18.18 19.26
N ALA A 17 8.53 -17.56 18.32
CA ALA A 17 8.36 -16.11 18.27
C ALA A 17 7.63 -15.59 19.51
N ILE A 18 6.51 -16.19 19.89
CA ILE A 18 5.76 -15.82 21.12
C ILE A 18 6.67 -15.94 22.35
N TYR A 19 7.35 -17.07 22.50
CA TYR A 19 8.23 -17.31 23.63
C TYR A 19 9.37 -16.28 23.67
N GLY A 20 10.06 -16.07 22.55
CA GLY A 20 11.16 -15.14 22.43
C GLY A 20 10.74 -13.71 22.75
N THR A 21 9.61 -13.24 22.20
CA THR A 21 9.08 -11.91 22.51
C THR A 21 8.81 -11.76 24.00
N LEU A 22 8.09 -12.70 24.63
CA LEU A 22 7.75 -12.61 26.05
C LEU A 22 8.96 -12.76 26.98
N ALA A 23 9.98 -13.51 26.56
CA ALA A 23 11.22 -13.68 27.31
C ALA A 23 12.11 -12.43 27.28
N LEU A 24 12.04 -11.63 26.21
CA LEU A 24 12.84 -10.41 26.03
C LEU A 24 12.25 -9.18 26.72
N LEU A 25 10.96 -9.20 27.06
CA LEU A 25 10.29 -8.09 27.75
C LEU A 25 10.76 -7.96 29.20
N GLN A 26 10.88 -6.72 29.68
CA GLN A 26 11.10 -6.47 31.09
C GLN A 26 9.87 -6.93 31.90
N PRO A 27 10.02 -7.29 33.19
CA PRO A 27 8.91 -7.81 34.00
C PRO A 27 7.66 -6.92 34.00
N GLN A 28 7.86 -5.59 34.05
CA GLN A 28 6.77 -4.60 34.01
C GLN A 28 6.02 -4.54 32.67
N GLU A 29 6.70 -4.86 31.57
CA GLU A 29 6.13 -4.89 30.22
C GLU A 29 5.40 -6.21 30.00
N ARG A 30 6.04 -7.33 30.37
CA ARG A 30 5.43 -8.66 30.33
C ARG A 30 4.14 -8.71 31.14
N ALA A 31 4.09 -8.06 32.31
CA ALA A 31 2.88 -7.98 33.13
C ALA A 31 1.70 -7.27 32.45
N ARG A 32 1.95 -6.45 31.41
CA ARG A 32 0.89 -5.78 30.63
C ARG A 32 0.29 -6.70 29.59
N VAL A 33 1.00 -7.73 29.14
CA VAL A 33 0.47 -8.69 28.16
C VAL A 33 -0.58 -9.56 28.85
N LYS A 34 -1.83 -9.46 28.38
CA LYS A 34 -2.97 -10.19 28.96
C LYS A 34 -3.39 -11.41 28.13
N GLY A 35 -2.82 -11.57 26.95
CA GLY A 35 -3.01 -12.75 26.15
C GLY A 35 -2.34 -12.66 24.79
N VAL A 36 -2.41 -13.78 24.07
CA VAL A 36 -1.88 -13.94 22.71
C VAL A 36 -3.02 -14.33 21.77
N ILE A 37 -3.05 -13.76 20.57
CA ILE A 37 -3.87 -14.23 19.45
C ILE A 37 -2.93 -14.80 18.39
N ILE A 38 -3.14 -16.04 17.98
CA ILE A 38 -2.42 -16.64 16.85
C ILE A 38 -3.21 -16.32 15.59
N ASN A 39 -2.65 -15.56 14.66
CA ASN A 39 -3.32 -15.09 13.44
C ASN A 39 -2.89 -15.87 12.20
N LYS A 40 -3.70 -15.81 11.14
CA LYS A 40 -3.44 -16.38 9.81
C LYS A 40 -3.32 -17.91 9.77
N PHE A 41 -4.04 -18.60 10.65
CA PHE A 41 -3.99 -20.06 10.70
C PHE A 41 -4.76 -20.71 9.55
N ARG A 42 -4.18 -21.77 8.96
CA ARG A 42 -4.80 -22.59 7.93
C ARG A 42 -4.93 -24.02 8.45
N GLY A 43 -6.12 -24.60 8.37
CA GLY A 43 -6.38 -26.00 8.72
C GLY A 43 -7.19 -26.16 10.01
N ASP A 44 -7.06 -27.33 10.63
CA ASP A 44 -7.81 -27.69 11.84
C ASP A 44 -7.11 -27.20 13.10
N VAL A 45 -7.79 -26.33 13.86
CA VAL A 45 -7.27 -25.72 15.10
C VAL A 45 -6.98 -26.77 16.16
N ALA A 46 -7.64 -27.94 16.11
CA ALA A 46 -7.38 -29.04 17.04
C ALA A 46 -5.91 -29.50 16.99
N LEU A 47 -5.24 -29.37 15.84
CA LEU A 47 -3.82 -29.72 15.67
C LEU A 47 -2.87 -28.79 16.42
N LEU A 48 -3.30 -27.56 16.74
CA LEU A 48 -2.49 -26.59 17.48
C LEU A 48 -2.57 -26.74 18.99
N ARG A 49 -3.53 -27.53 19.50
CA ARG A 49 -3.88 -27.57 20.93
C ARG A 49 -2.68 -27.87 21.83
N SER A 50 -1.86 -28.87 21.50
CA SER A 50 -0.69 -29.24 22.30
C SER A 50 0.37 -28.12 22.33
N GLY A 51 0.57 -27.41 21.21
CA GLY A 51 1.47 -26.26 21.14
C GLY A 51 0.97 -25.06 21.94
N ILE A 52 -0.35 -24.83 21.93
CA ILE A 52 -1.01 -23.80 22.75
C ILE A 52 -0.82 -24.10 24.25
N GLU A 53 -1.15 -25.32 24.68
CA GLU A 53 -0.99 -25.74 26.08
C GLU A 53 0.47 -25.59 26.54
N GLN A 54 1.43 -25.94 25.67
CA GLN A 54 2.86 -25.81 25.97
C GLN A 54 3.31 -24.35 26.09
N ILE A 55 2.89 -23.46 25.17
CA ILE A 55 3.31 -22.05 25.21
C ILE A 55 2.68 -21.31 26.39
N GLU A 56 1.43 -21.62 26.74
CA GLU A 56 0.77 -21.09 27.93
C GLU A 56 1.54 -21.51 29.20
N ALA A 57 1.94 -22.78 29.30
CA ALA A 57 2.74 -23.28 30.42
C ALA A 57 4.12 -22.61 30.52
N LEU A 58 4.79 -22.39 29.39
CA LEU A 58 6.12 -21.77 29.35
C LEU A 58 6.10 -20.26 29.66
N THR A 59 5.02 -19.58 29.27
CA THR A 59 4.96 -18.11 29.31
C THR A 59 4.07 -17.58 30.43
N GLY A 60 3.14 -18.38 30.94
CA GLY A 60 2.11 -17.95 31.89
C GLY A 60 1.10 -16.96 31.30
N VAL A 61 1.09 -16.78 29.98
CA VAL A 61 0.19 -15.87 29.25
C VAL A 61 -0.80 -16.72 28.46
N PRO A 62 -2.12 -16.51 28.59
CA PRO A 62 -3.11 -17.33 27.89
C PRO A 62 -3.17 -17.01 26.40
N VAL A 63 -3.46 -18.01 25.58
CA VAL A 63 -3.83 -17.84 24.18
C VAL A 63 -5.34 -17.61 24.11
N LEU A 64 -5.74 -16.39 23.74
CA LEU A 64 -7.13 -15.96 23.71
C LEU A 64 -7.91 -16.55 22.53
N GLY A 65 -7.20 -16.94 21.47
CA GLY A 65 -7.79 -17.55 20.31
C GLY A 65 -6.82 -17.74 19.16
N VAL A 66 -7.26 -18.55 18.20
CA VAL A 66 -6.60 -18.75 16.91
C VAL A 66 -7.51 -18.18 15.83
N MET A 67 -7.05 -17.15 15.15
CA MET A 67 -7.74 -16.56 14.01
C MET A 67 -7.43 -17.33 12.73
N PRO A 68 -8.45 -17.77 11.99
CA PRO A 68 -8.25 -18.40 10.71
C PRO A 68 -7.72 -17.39 9.70
N TRP A 69 -7.09 -17.91 8.65
CA TRP A 69 -6.84 -17.12 7.45
C TRP A 69 -8.18 -16.67 6.85
N LEU A 70 -8.39 -15.36 6.81
CA LEU A 70 -9.52 -14.75 6.13
C LEU A 70 -9.03 -14.20 4.80
N ASP A 71 -9.73 -14.54 3.73
CA ASP A 71 -9.56 -13.88 2.43
C ASP A 71 -10.45 -12.63 2.44
N VAL A 72 -9.90 -11.53 2.95
CA VAL A 72 -10.57 -10.24 3.08
C VAL A 72 -9.83 -9.21 2.24
N ASP A 73 -10.56 -8.56 1.33
CA ASP A 73 -10.05 -7.40 0.60
C ASP A 73 -10.14 -6.18 1.52
N LEU A 74 -9.07 -5.98 2.30
CA LEU A 74 -8.92 -4.80 3.15
C LEU A 74 -8.21 -3.69 2.37
N GLU A 75 -8.60 -2.46 2.64
CA GLU A 75 -7.89 -1.28 2.14
C GLU A 75 -6.47 -1.25 2.71
N ASP A 76 -5.50 -1.06 1.84
CA ASP A 76 -4.10 -1.05 2.22
C ASP A 76 -3.76 0.27 2.92
N GLU A 77 -3.52 0.21 4.23
CA GLU A 77 -3.25 1.39 5.07
C GLU A 77 -1.87 2.00 4.78
N ASP A 78 -0.89 1.17 4.44
CA ASP A 78 0.47 1.56 4.08
C ASP A 78 0.78 1.14 2.63
N GLY A 79 1.41 2.02 1.84
CA GLY A 79 1.75 1.82 0.42
C GLY A 79 2.66 0.60 0.09
N VAL A 80 2.94 -0.24 1.08
CA VAL A 80 3.57 -1.57 0.96
C VAL A 80 2.76 -2.50 0.05
N ALA A 81 1.45 -2.27 -0.13
CA ALA A 81 0.60 -3.11 -0.97
C ALA A 81 0.79 -2.96 -2.48
N LEU A 82 1.59 -1.98 -2.93
CA LEU A 82 2.02 -1.94 -4.33
C LEU A 82 3.06 -3.02 -4.67
N GLN A 83 3.56 -3.80 -3.70
CA GLN A 83 4.72 -4.64 -3.93
C GLN A 83 4.51 -5.95 -4.72
N ALA A 84 3.30 -6.50 -4.88
CA ALA A 84 3.10 -7.58 -5.85
C ALA A 84 1.62 -7.94 -6.04
N GLY A 85 1.16 -7.98 -7.29
CA GLY A 85 0.05 -8.86 -7.69
C GLY A 85 -1.36 -8.25 -7.66
N LYS A 86 -1.70 -7.33 -6.72
CA LYS A 86 -3.08 -6.80 -6.59
C LYS A 86 -3.61 -6.22 -7.91
N TYR A 87 -2.75 -5.53 -8.65
CA TYR A 87 -3.07 -4.87 -9.92
C TYR A 87 -2.45 -5.56 -11.14
N HIS A 88 -1.68 -6.64 -10.96
CA HIS A 88 -1.07 -7.38 -12.05
C HIS A 88 -2.00 -8.48 -12.54
N ARG A 89 -3.05 -8.07 -13.28
CA ARG A 89 -3.79 -9.00 -14.13
C ARG A 89 -3.12 -9.09 -15.50
N THR A 90 -2.71 -10.29 -15.89
CA THR A 90 -2.06 -10.59 -17.18
C THR A 90 -3.05 -10.87 -18.31
N ASP A 91 -4.34 -10.91 -18.00
CA ASP A 91 -5.39 -11.08 -19.00
C ASP A 91 -5.45 -9.86 -19.93
N ARG A 92 -5.73 -10.09 -21.21
CA ARG A 92 -6.01 -9.01 -22.17
C ARG A 92 -7.32 -8.34 -21.74
N ARG A 93 -7.26 -7.06 -21.41
CA ARG A 93 -8.39 -6.22 -20.97
C ARG A 93 -8.67 -5.15 -22.02
N ASP A 94 -9.89 -4.63 -22.05
CA ASP A 94 -10.35 -3.70 -23.09
C ASP A 94 -9.86 -2.27 -22.83
N ILE A 95 -9.55 -1.92 -21.57
CA ILE A 95 -9.03 -0.61 -21.17
C ILE A 95 -7.82 -0.77 -20.24
N ASP A 96 -6.70 -0.13 -20.57
CA ASP A 96 -5.50 -0.02 -19.76
C ASP A 96 -5.33 1.39 -19.16
N ILE A 97 -5.32 1.47 -17.84
CA ILE A 97 -5.16 2.70 -17.06
C ILE A 97 -3.80 2.68 -16.36
N ALA A 98 -2.94 3.63 -16.72
CA ALA A 98 -1.67 3.85 -16.06
C ALA A 98 -1.79 4.96 -15.00
N VAL A 99 -1.67 4.59 -13.73
CA VAL A 99 -1.58 5.53 -12.61
C VAL A 99 -0.11 5.81 -12.33
N VAL A 100 0.31 7.08 -12.42
CA VAL A 100 1.69 7.43 -12.10
C VAL A 100 1.94 7.26 -10.60
N HIS A 101 2.90 6.41 -10.25
CA HIS A 101 3.28 6.15 -8.86
C HIS A 101 4.20 7.26 -8.34
N LEU A 102 3.57 8.36 -7.93
CA LEU A 102 4.25 9.49 -7.33
C LEU A 102 4.93 9.10 -6.00
N PRO A 103 6.11 9.67 -5.68
CA PRO A 103 6.78 9.45 -4.39
C PRO A 103 5.91 9.78 -3.18
N HIS A 104 5.09 10.83 -3.25
CA HIS A 104 4.23 11.29 -2.16
C HIS A 104 2.73 11.13 -2.47
N ILE A 105 2.34 10.08 -3.19
CA ILE A 105 0.93 9.79 -3.49
C ILE A 105 0.06 9.78 -2.21
N ALA A 106 -1.08 10.45 -2.29
CA ALA A 106 -1.94 10.70 -1.15
C ALA A 106 -2.70 9.44 -0.70
N ASN A 107 -3.42 8.82 -1.63
CA ASN A 107 -4.22 7.62 -1.40
C ASN A 107 -3.95 6.61 -2.53
N PHE A 108 -3.60 5.38 -2.16
CA PHE A 108 -3.41 4.30 -3.14
C PHE A 108 -4.72 3.62 -3.52
N THR A 109 -5.76 3.72 -2.68
CA THR A 109 -7.01 2.98 -2.82
C THR A 109 -8.05 3.67 -3.70
N ASP A 110 -7.86 4.94 -4.06
CA ASP A 110 -8.78 5.74 -4.90
C ASP A 110 -9.14 5.03 -6.22
N PHE A 111 -8.26 4.16 -6.72
CA PHE A 111 -8.40 3.47 -8.00
C PHE A 111 -8.84 2.00 -7.88
N ASN A 112 -9.11 1.51 -6.67
CA ASN A 112 -9.63 0.15 -6.43
C ASN A 112 -10.94 -0.08 -7.20
N ALA A 113 -11.82 0.92 -7.25
CA ALA A 113 -13.11 0.81 -7.94
C ALA A 113 -12.94 0.55 -9.45
N LEU A 114 -11.89 1.12 -10.06
CA LEU A 114 -11.52 0.87 -11.45
C LEU A 114 -10.89 -0.51 -11.61
N ALA A 115 -9.99 -0.90 -10.70
CA ALA A 115 -9.34 -2.21 -10.73
C ALA A 115 -10.31 -3.39 -10.49
N ALA A 116 -11.43 -3.13 -9.82
CA ALA A 116 -12.50 -4.11 -9.60
C ALA A 116 -13.29 -4.42 -10.88
N GLN A 117 -13.22 -3.57 -11.91
CA GLN A 117 -13.94 -3.82 -13.17
C GLN A 117 -13.26 -4.96 -13.96
N PRO A 118 -14.03 -5.94 -14.46
CA PRO A 118 -13.46 -7.11 -15.12
C PRO A 118 -12.81 -6.81 -16.47
N ASP A 119 -13.09 -5.67 -17.09
CA ASP A 119 -12.61 -5.22 -18.40
C ASP A 119 -11.54 -4.14 -18.33
N VAL A 120 -11.14 -3.72 -17.12
CA VAL A 120 -10.15 -2.68 -16.87
C VAL A 120 -8.88 -3.27 -16.27
N ARG A 121 -7.72 -2.83 -16.77
CA ARG A 121 -6.41 -3.05 -16.15
C ARG A 121 -5.90 -1.75 -15.57
N VAL A 122 -5.81 -1.65 -14.25
CA VAL A 122 -5.13 -0.55 -13.57
C VAL A 122 -3.69 -0.97 -13.28
N ARG A 123 -2.72 -0.09 -13.50
CA ARG A 123 -1.31 -0.35 -13.19
C ARG A 123 -0.62 0.89 -12.65
N TYR A 124 0.12 0.72 -11.57
CA TYR A 124 0.94 1.77 -10.98
C TYR A 124 2.32 1.76 -11.62
N VAL A 125 2.72 2.89 -12.20
CA VAL A 125 3.94 2.98 -13.01
C VAL A 125 4.93 3.97 -12.43
N ARG A 126 6.19 3.55 -12.33
CA ARG A 126 7.34 4.43 -12.01
C ARG A 126 8.25 4.67 -13.22
N ASP A 127 8.24 3.76 -14.19
CA ASP A 127 9.02 3.88 -15.42
C ASP A 127 8.23 4.70 -16.45
N PRO A 128 8.78 5.81 -16.99
CA PRO A 128 8.14 6.59 -18.04
C PRO A 128 7.75 5.78 -19.28
N GLN A 129 8.55 4.77 -19.66
CA GLN A 129 8.26 3.93 -20.83
C GLN A 129 6.97 3.14 -20.66
N ALA A 130 6.60 2.86 -19.41
CA ALA A 130 5.37 2.17 -19.13
C ALA A 130 4.14 3.01 -19.53
N LEU A 131 4.20 4.33 -19.76
CA LEU A 131 3.06 5.11 -20.26
C LEU A 131 2.77 4.93 -21.77
N ALA A 132 3.59 4.18 -22.49
CA ALA A 132 3.45 4.05 -23.94
C ALA A 132 2.09 3.48 -24.38
N ASP A 133 1.61 2.41 -23.75
CA ASP A 133 0.43 1.67 -24.23
C ASP A 133 -0.81 1.87 -23.35
N ALA A 134 -0.89 3.00 -22.63
CA ALA A 134 -2.05 3.31 -21.79
C ALA A 134 -3.18 3.92 -22.61
N ASP A 135 -4.41 3.50 -22.32
CA ASP A 135 -5.65 4.12 -22.83
C ASP A 135 -6.08 5.33 -21.99
N LEU A 136 -5.59 5.43 -20.74
CA LEU A 136 -5.77 6.56 -19.82
C LEU A 136 -4.54 6.69 -18.93
N VAL A 137 -4.05 7.91 -18.75
CA VAL A 137 -3.00 8.21 -17.76
C VAL A 137 -3.60 9.04 -16.61
N ILE A 138 -3.31 8.62 -15.38
CA ILE A 138 -3.76 9.31 -14.17
C ILE A 138 -2.56 9.85 -13.40
N LEU A 139 -2.59 11.15 -13.11
CA LEU A 139 -1.78 11.76 -12.04
C LEU A 139 -2.59 11.78 -10.75
N PRO A 140 -2.25 10.94 -9.75
CA PRO A 140 -3.03 10.81 -8.54
C PRO A 140 -2.81 12.01 -7.60
N GLY A 141 -3.59 12.06 -6.51
CA GLY A 141 -3.36 13.03 -5.44
C GLY A 141 -1.95 12.93 -4.85
N SER A 142 -1.37 14.07 -4.50
CA SER A 142 -0.06 14.17 -3.86
C SER A 142 -0.15 14.88 -2.51
N LYS A 143 0.64 14.42 -1.54
CA LYS A 143 0.87 15.07 -0.25
C LYS A 143 2.01 16.11 -0.30
N ASN A 144 2.72 16.18 -1.43
CA ASN A 144 3.78 17.14 -1.68
C ASN A 144 3.82 17.45 -3.19
N THR A 145 2.86 18.26 -3.64
CA THR A 145 2.61 18.54 -5.06
C THR A 145 3.86 19.05 -5.77
N LEU A 146 4.59 20.02 -5.19
CA LEU A 146 5.78 20.58 -5.84
C LEU A 146 6.97 19.61 -5.84
N GLY A 147 7.16 18.84 -4.75
CA GLY A 147 8.19 17.79 -4.72
C GLY A 147 7.95 16.72 -5.77
N ASP A 148 6.69 16.28 -5.91
CA ASP A 148 6.31 15.29 -6.93
C ASP A 148 6.38 15.86 -8.34
N LEU A 149 6.06 17.15 -8.55
CA LEU A 149 6.25 17.82 -9.84
C LEU A 149 7.73 17.87 -10.25
N CYS A 150 8.63 18.19 -9.32
CA CYS A 150 10.07 18.13 -9.56
C CYS A 150 10.49 16.69 -9.93
N TRP A 151 10.02 15.69 -9.19
CA TRP A 151 10.30 14.30 -9.49
C TRP A 151 9.79 13.88 -10.88
N LEU A 152 8.60 14.31 -11.30
CA LEU A 152 8.08 14.04 -12.64
C LEU A 152 9.03 14.57 -13.72
N ARG A 153 9.60 15.76 -13.53
CA ARG A 153 10.57 16.35 -14.46
C ARG A 153 11.89 15.60 -14.46
N GLU A 154 12.47 15.35 -13.29
CA GLU A 154 13.78 14.71 -13.12
C GLU A 154 13.79 13.25 -13.60
N SER A 155 12.69 12.52 -13.37
CA SER A 155 12.55 11.13 -13.80
C SER A 155 12.26 10.96 -15.30
N GLY A 156 11.97 12.06 -16.02
CA GLY A 156 11.48 12.01 -17.39
C GLY A 156 10.01 11.61 -17.52
N MET A 157 9.30 11.36 -16.41
CA MET A 157 7.88 11.02 -16.41
C MET A 157 7.01 12.16 -16.99
N ALA A 158 7.37 13.42 -16.71
CA ALA A 158 6.71 14.59 -17.29
C ALA A 158 6.74 14.57 -18.83
N HIS A 159 7.86 14.16 -19.42
CA HIS A 159 7.99 14.02 -20.86
C HIS A 159 7.10 12.89 -21.40
N ALA A 160 7.03 11.75 -20.72
CA ALA A 160 6.16 10.65 -21.12
C ALA A 160 4.66 11.00 -21.00
N VAL A 161 4.27 11.77 -19.99
CA VAL A 161 2.89 12.32 -19.87
C VAL A 161 2.57 13.23 -21.06
N GLU A 162 3.49 14.12 -21.44
CA GLU A 162 3.30 14.99 -22.61
C GLU A 162 3.22 14.18 -23.91
N GLN A 163 4.05 13.14 -24.07
CA GLN A 163 3.96 12.23 -25.22
C GLN A 163 2.61 11.49 -25.26
N ALA A 164 2.06 11.07 -24.12
CA ALA A 164 0.72 10.48 -24.05
C ALA A 164 -0.34 11.49 -24.50
N ARG A 165 -0.25 12.75 -24.05
CA ARG A 165 -1.13 13.84 -24.46
C ARG A 165 -1.06 14.11 -25.97
N GLN A 166 0.13 14.15 -26.55
CA GLN A 166 0.33 14.34 -28.00
C GLN A 166 -0.29 13.21 -28.84
N ARG A 167 -0.31 11.99 -28.29
CA ARG A 167 -1.00 10.82 -28.86
C ARG A 167 -2.51 10.82 -28.60
N LYS A 168 -3.04 11.88 -27.97
CA LYS A 168 -4.45 12.06 -27.59
C LYS A 168 -4.95 11.03 -26.58
N VAL A 169 -4.05 10.46 -25.78
CA VAL A 169 -4.42 9.67 -24.61
C VAL A 169 -5.03 10.62 -23.57
N PRO A 170 -6.25 10.36 -23.06
CA PRO A 170 -6.84 11.12 -21.97
C PRO A 170 -5.90 11.21 -20.76
N LEU A 171 -5.83 12.40 -20.16
CA LEU A 171 -5.14 12.65 -18.91
C LEU A 171 -6.15 13.00 -17.82
N LEU A 172 -6.05 12.35 -16.66
CA LEU A 172 -6.85 12.67 -15.48
C LEU A 172 -5.91 13.07 -14.34
N GLY A 173 -6.09 14.26 -13.79
CA GLY A 173 -5.44 14.68 -12.56
C GLY A 173 -6.41 14.64 -11.39
N ILE A 174 -5.96 14.18 -10.22
CA ILE A 174 -6.74 14.18 -8.98
C ILE A 174 -6.01 15.03 -7.95
N CYS A 175 -6.68 16.01 -7.34
CA CYS A 175 -6.12 16.88 -6.30
C CYS A 175 -4.74 17.45 -6.69
N GLY A 176 -3.64 17.10 -5.98
CA GLY A 176 -2.28 17.49 -6.36
C GLY A 176 -1.90 17.13 -7.80
N GLY A 177 -2.34 15.97 -8.30
CA GLY A 177 -2.16 15.60 -9.71
C GLY A 177 -2.89 16.52 -10.68
N TYR A 178 -4.08 17.03 -10.32
CA TYR A 178 -4.80 18.04 -11.10
C TYR A 178 -4.06 19.38 -11.10
N GLN A 179 -3.55 19.80 -9.93
CA GLN A 179 -2.74 21.02 -9.82
C GLN A 179 -1.50 20.94 -10.71
N MET A 180 -0.82 19.78 -10.75
CA MET A 180 0.35 19.55 -11.61
C MET A 180 0.05 19.66 -13.09
N LEU A 181 -1.15 19.31 -13.55
CA LEU A 181 -1.53 19.47 -14.96
C LEU A 181 -1.73 20.93 -15.38
N GLY A 182 -1.99 21.84 -14.43
CA GLY A 182 -2.21 23.25 -14.72
C GLY A 182 -0.98 23.98 -15.27
N GLU A 183 -1.14 25.28 -15.55
CA GLU A 183 -0.05 26.12 -16.07
C GLU A 183 0.93 26.54 -14.98
N THR A 184 0.45 26.77 -13.76
CA THR A 184 1.26 27.25 -12.63
C THR A 184 0.69 26.75 -11.31
N ILE A 185 1.56 26.35 -10.40
CA ILE A 185 1.26 25.99 -9.01
C ILE A 185 1.91 27.04 -8.12
N ILE A 186 1.13 27.63 -7.22
CA ILE A 186 1.59 28.64 -6.26
C ILE A 186 1.52 28.01 -4.88
N ASP A 187 2.68 27.80 -4.27
CA ASP A 187 2.79 27.29 -2.90
C ASP A 187 3.84 28.10 -2.13
N GLU A 188 3.34 29.06 -1.35
CA GLU A 188 4.14 29.97 -0.53
C GLU A 188 4.30 29.48 0.92
N VAL A 189 3.63 28.37 1.31
CA VAL A 189 3.45 27.99 2.72
C VAL A 189 4.01 26.61 3.04
N GLU A 190 3.78 25.60 2.19
CA GLU A 190 4.14 24.21 2.50
C GLU A 190 5.57 23.85 2.06
N SER A 191 5.98 24.24 0.86
CA SER A 191 7.30 23.89 0.31
C SER A 191 8.32 25.04 0.30
N GLY A 192 7.87 26.29 0.42
CA GLY A 192 8.71 27.48 0.30
C GLY A 192 9.31 27.71 -1.10
N LEU A 193 8.85 26.98 -2.12
CA LEU A 193 9.32 27.06 -3.51
C LEU A 193 8.61 28.14 -4.35
N GLY A 194 7.58 28.79 -3.79
CA GLY A 194 6.84 29.87 -4.43
C GLY A 194 6.00 29.41 -5.61
N ALA A 195 6.00 30.20 -6.70
CA ALA A 195 5.29 29.85 -7.92
C ALA A 195 6.19 29.01 -8.85
N GLN A 196 5.69 27.84 -9.25
CA GLN A 196 6.35 26.95 -10.21
C GLN A 196 5.43 26.72 -11.41
N PRO A 197 5.96 26.67 -12.66
CA PRO A 197 5.16 26.25 -13.79
C PRO A 197 4.67 24.82 -13.56
N GLY A 198 3.46 24.48 -13.96
CA GLY A 198 2.96 23.09 -13.98
C GLY A 198 3.40 22.36 -15.25
N LEU A 199 2.64 21.34 -15.66
CA LEU A 199 2.86 20.61 -16.91
C LEU A 199 2.19 21.30 -18.12
N GLY A 200 1.20 22.17 -17.90
CA GLY A 200 0.54 22.95 -18.95
C GLY A 200 -0.28 22.10 -19.93
N CYS A 201 -1.00 21.10 -19.40
CA CYS A 201 -1.70 20.09 -20.18
C CYS A 201 -3.13 20.48 -20.56
#